data_AF-Q9U4X9-F1
#
_entry.id   AF-Q9U4X9-F1
#
_cell.length_a   1.000
_cell.length_b   1.000
_cell.length_c   1.000
_cell.angle_alpha   90.00
_cell.angle_beta   90.00
_cell.angle_gamma   90.00
#
_symmetry.space_group_name_H-M   'P 1'
#
loop_
_entity.id
_entity.type
_entity.pdbx_description
1 polymer ?
#
loop_
_entity_poly.entity_id
_entity_poly.type
_entity_poly.pdbx_seq_one_letter_code
_entity_poly.pdbx_strand_id
1 'polypeptide(L)'
;MSSSNHIHVLRAIDEYHKHTCLKFVKRTNQDAYLSFYPGGGCSSLVGYVRGRINDVSLAGGCLRLGTVMHEIGHSIGLYHEQSRPDRDDHVTIIWNNIQSNMRFNFDKFDRNKINSLGFPYDYESMMHYESNAFGGGQVTIRTKDPSKQKLIGNRQGFSEIDKQQINAMYNCNRGGSTLPPSVPPTVSPVAQCVEGQDLDNRCLGWATSGYCTATDPAHLETMKKKCCKSCKESAICNDKNTRCDEWAKKGECKANPNWMLGNCSKSCLVC
;
A
#
# COMPACT_ATOMS: atom_id res chain seq x y z
N MET A 1 -6.72 -6.38 14.19
CA MET A 1 -5.68 -7.07 13.38
C MET A 1 -4.43 -7.26 14.24
N SER A 2 -3.65 -8.30 13.98
CA SER A 2 -2.29 -8.44 14.56
C SER A 2 -1.38 -7.30 14.10
N SER A 3 -0.40 -6.91 14.92
CA SER A 3 0.64 -5.93 14.57
C SER A 3 1.38 -6.28 13.27
N SER A 4 1.57 -7.58 13.01
CA SER A 4 2.19 -8.07 11.77
C SER A 4 1.31 -7.85 10.54
N ASN A 5 -0.01 -7.93 10.64
CA ASN A 5 -0.89 -7.67 9.48
C ASN A 5 -1.01 -6.17 9.19
N HIS A 6 -0.85 -5.33 10.22
CA HIS A 6 -0.93 -3.88 10.11
C HIS A 6 0.18 -3.30 9.20
N ILE A 7 1.38 -3.88 9.19
CA ILE A 7 2.49 -3.38 8.35
C ILE A 7 2.16 -3.44 6.86
N HIS A 8 1.39 -4.43 6.40
CA HIS A 8 0.99 -4.58 5.00
C HIS A 8 0.04 -3.47 4.56
N VAL A 9 -0.89 -3.08 5.44
CA VAL A 9 -1.78 -1.94 5.23
C VAL A 9 -0.99 -0.63 5.20
N LEU A 10 -0.05 -0.44 6.13
CA LEU A 10 0.77 0.77 6.16
C LEU A 10 1.66 0.90 4.91
N ARG A 11 2.22 -0.21 4.40
CA ARG A 11 2.99 -0.22 3.15
C ARG A 11 2.13 0.15 1.95
N ALA A 12 0.91 -0.39 1.86
CA ALA A 12 -0.01 -0.02 0.79
C ALA A 12 -0.39 1.47 0.88
N ILE A 13 -0.64 1.99 2.09
CA ILE A 13 -0.90 3.41 2.32
C ILE A 13 0.28 4.29 1.89
N ASP A 14 1.52 3.87 2.14
CA ASP A 14 2.72 4.62 1.73
C ASP A 14 2.83 4.75 0.20
N GLU A 15 2.46 3.72 -0.55
CA GLU A 15 2.38 3.78 -2.03
C GLU A 15 1.35 4.83 -2.50
N TYR A 16 0.18 4.90 -1.87
CA TYR A 16 -0.78 5.98 -2.15
C TYR A 16 -0.21 7.36 -1.80
N HIS A 17 0.47 7.50 -0.66
CA HIS A 17 1.06 8.78 -0.24
C HIS A 17 2.18 9.26 -1.17
N LYS A 18 2.93 8.31 -1.76
CA LYS A 18 4.07 8.56 -2.65
C LYS A 18 3.63 8.93 -4.05
N HIS A 19 2.59 8.28 -4.57
CA HIS A 19 2.17 8.40 -5.96
C HIS A 19 0.93 9.27 -6.17
N THR A 20 0.26 9.70 -5.10
CA THR A 20 -0.95 10.52 -5.17
C THR A 20 -0.95 11.63 -4.11
N CYS A 21 -1.87 12.59 -4.24
CA CYS A 21 -2.11 13.57 -3.18
C CYS A 21 -2.96 13.04 -2.02
N LEU A 22 -3.45 11.80 -2.08
CA LEU A 22 -4.28 11.21 -1.01
C LEU A 22 -3.50 11.04 0.28
N LYS A 23 -4.14 11.39 1.39
CA LYS A 23 -3.58 11.25 2.74
C LYS A 23 -4.52 10.42 3.61
N PHE A 24 -4.06 9.23 3.94
CA PHE A 24 -4.67 8.37 4.96
C PHE A 24 -4.11 8.76 6.33
N VAL A 25 -5.02 9.02 7.27
CA VAL A 25 -4.69 9.38 8.65
C VAL A 25 -5.34 8.39 9.60
N LYS A 26 -4.71 8.15 10.75
CA LYS A 26 -5.32 7.34 11.80
C LYS A 26 -6.58 8.04 12.28
N ARG A 27 -7.71 7.33 12.24
CA ARG A 27 -9.00 7.84 12.70
C ARG A 27 -8.90 8.29 14.17
N THR A 28 -9.51 9.43 14.48
CA THR A 28 -9.78 9.89 15.83
C THR A 28 -11.28 9.84 16.12
N ASN A 29 -12.05 10.74 15.51
CA ASN A 29 -13.48 10.93 15.72
C ASN A 29 -14.29 11.06 14.43
N GLN A 30 -13.67 10.80 13.26
CA GLN A 30 -14.36 10.84 11.98
C GLN A 30 -15.47 9.78 11.94
N ASP A 31 -16.61 10.15 11.36
CA ASP A 31 -17.83 9.35 11.25
C ASP A 31 -17.75 8.32 10.11
N ALA A 32 -17.05 8.65 9.03
CA ALA A 32 -16.74 7.76 7.93
C ALA A 32 -15.23 7.47 7.87
N TYR A 33 -14.87 6.19 7.75
CA TYR A 33 -13.48 5.73 7.78
C TYR A 33 -13.32 4.34 7.17
N LEU A 34 -12.07 3.97 6.85
CA LEU A 34 -11.72 2.61 6.44
C LEU A 34 -11.44 1.73 7.66
N SER A 35 -12.03 0.54 7.69
CA SER A 35 -11.89 -0.42 8.79
C SER A 35 -11.27 -1.71 8.25
N PHE A 36 -10.00 -1.94 8.54
CA PHE A 36 -9.27 -3.12 8.09
C PHE A 36 -9.39 -4.26 9.11
N TYR A 37 -9.84 -5.43 8.67
CA TYR A 37 -10.06 -6.57 9.56
C TYR A 37 -9.76 -7.91 8.87
N PRO A 38 -9.39 -8.96 9.64
CA PRO A 38 -9.07 -10.28 9.08
C PRO A 38 -10.36 -11.07 8.81
N GLY A 39 -10.99 -10.82 7.66
CA GLY A 39 -12.19 -11.54 7.22
C GLY A 39 -11.89 -12.84 6.46
N GLY A 40 -12.90 -13.38 5.78
CA GLY A 40 -12.82 -14.66 5.04
C GLY A 40 -12.31 -14.56 3.60
N GLY A 41 -12.08 -13.34 3.10
CA GLY A 41 -11.58 -13.07 1.74
C GLY A 41 -10.95 -11.68 1.61
N CYS A 42 -10.67 -11.27 0.37
CA CYS A 42 -10.23 -9.91 0.05
C CYS A 42 -11.41 -9.16 -0.55
N SER A 43 -11.86 -8.09 0.10
CA SER A 43 -12.97 -7.27 -0.41
C SER A 43 -13.05 -5.89 0.26
N SER A 44 -13.65 -4.94 -0.45
CA SER A 44 -14.01 -3.62 0.06
C SER A 44 -15.22 -3.06 -0.69
N LEU A 45 -16.00 -2.16 -0.05
CA LEU A 45 -17.05 -1.44 -0.74
C LEU A 45 -16.45 -0.32 -1.58
N VAL A 46 -17.10 -0.02 -2.70
CA VAL A 46 -16.62 1.03 -3.60
C VAL A 46 -17.04 2.42 -3.10
N GLY A 47 -16.06 3.31 -2.96
CA GLY A 47 -16.22 4.74 -2.74
C GLY A 47 -16.66 5.16 -1.32
N TYR A 48 -16.71 6.49 -1.15
CA TYR A 48 -17.16 7.14 0.06
C TYR A 48 -18.68 7.21 0.14
N VAL A 49 -19.24 6.93 1.32
CA VAL A 49 -20.63 7.23 1.68
C VAL A 49 -20.61 7.88 3.05
N ARG A 50 -21.33 9.00 3.20
CA ARG A 50 -21.37 9.78 4.45
C ARG A 50 -21.84 8.91 5.61
N GLY A 51 -21.12 8.95 6.72
CA GLY A 51 -21.40 8.17 7.93
C GLY A 51 -21.18 6.65 7.82
N ARG A 52 -20.67 6.14 6.70
CA ARG A 52 -20.43 4.71 6.51
C ARG A 52 -19.00 4.33 6.92
N ILE A 53 -18.90 3.24 7.67
CA ILE A 53 -17.65 2.49 7.85
C ILE A 53 -17.42 1.68 6.58
N ASN A 54 -16.34 1.94 5.86
CA ASN A 54 -15.99 1.12 4.71
C ASN A 54 -15.05 -0.01 5.18
N ASP A 55 -15.65 -1.17 5.41
CA ASP A 55 -14.95 -2.36 5.86
C ASP A 55 -14.10 -2.95 4.73
N VAL A 56 -12.83 -3.23 5.04
CA VAL A 56 -11.83 -3.81 4.15
C VAL A 56 -11.40 -5.15 4.73
N SER A 57 -11.92 -6.22 4.12
CA SER A 57 -11.61 -7.60 4.51
C SER A 57 -10.25 -7.99 3.95
N LEU A 58 -9.34 -8.43 4.82
CA LEU A 58 -8.01 -8.92 4.44
C LEU A 58 -7.72 -10.26 5.14
N ALA A 59 -8.11 -11.36 4.50
CA ALA A 59 -7.72 -12.70 4.92
C ALA A 59 -6.19 -12.92 4.82
N GLY A 60 -5.67 -14.02 5.37
CA GLY A 60 -4.23 -14.33 5.37
C GLY A 60 -3.58 -14.32 3.97
N GLY A 61 -4.31 -14.76 2.94
CA GLY A 61 -3.85 -14.72 1.54
C GLY A 61 -3.87 -13.34 0.88
N CYS A 62 -4.49 -12.33 1.52
CA CYS A 62 -4.70 -11.00 0.97
C CYS A 62 -3.60 -9.99 1.32
N LEU A 63 -2.63 -10.36 2.16
CA LEU A 63 -1.62 -9.43 2.69
C LEU A 63 -0.48 -9.11 1.69
N ARG A 64 -0.66 -9.42 0.41
CA ARG A 64 0.27 -8.97 -0.65
C ARG A 64 0.06 -7.48 -0.90
N LEU A 65 1.15 -6.75 -1.17
CA LEU A 65 1.12 -5.29 -1.33
C LEU A 65 0.05 -4.83 -2.32
N GLY A 66 0.08 -5.32 -3.57
CA GLY A 66 -0.89 -4.92 -4.58
C GLY A 66 -2.32 -5.37 -4.29
N THR A 67 -2.52 -6.46 -3.54
CA THR A 67 -3.88 -6.86 -3.10
C THR A 67 -4.44 -5.87 -2.09
N VAL A 68 -3.66 -5.47 -1.08
CA VAL A 68 -4.13 -4.45 -0.12
C VAL A 68 -4.36 -3.10 -0.82
N MET A 69 -3.49 -2.74 -1.77
CA MET A 69 -3.67 -1.54 -2.59
C MET A 69 -4.96 -1.58 -3.42
N HIS A 70 -5.29 -2.74 -4.00
CA HIS A 70 -6.53 -2.98 -4.76
C HIS A 70 -7.77 -2.75 -3.90
N GLU A 71 -7.80 -3.29 -2.68
CA GLU A 71 -8.95 -3.10 -1.78
C GLU A 71 -9.08 -1.64 -1.30
N ILE A 72 -7.96 -0.95 -1.08
CA ILE A 72 -7.98 0.50 -0.85
C ILE A 72 -8.49 1.23 -2.12
N GLY A 73 -8.14 0.73 -3.30
CA GLY A 73 -8.59 1.24 -4.60
C GLY A 73 -10.11 1.27 -4.70
N HIS A 74 -10.76 0.18 -4.32
CA HIS A 74 -12.21 0.13 -4.18
C HIS A 74 -12.72 1.21 -3.23
N SER A 75 -12.16 1.27 -2.01
CA SER A 75 -12.56 2.26 -1.00
C SER A 75 -12.49 3.72 -1.49
N ILE A 76 -11.54 4.06 -2.34
CA ILE A 76 -11.40 5.40 -2.92
C ILE A 76 -12.24 5.63 -4.18
N GLY A 77 -12.97 4.62 -4.66
CA GLY A 77 -13.95 4.76 -5.74
C GLY A 77 -13.58 4.07 -7.05
N LEU A 78 -12.52 3.26 -7.09
CA LEU A 78 -12.16 2.51 -8.29
C LEU A 78 -13.00 1.23 -8.40
N TYR A 79 -13.59 1.02 -9.57
CA TYR A 79 -14.19 -0.26 -9.95
C TYR A 79 -13.16 -1.13 -10.67
N HIS A 80 -13.50 -2.39 -10.91
CA HIS A 80 -12.64 -3.26 -11.72
C HIS A 80 -12.56 -2.78 -13.17
N GLU A 81 -11.36 -2.82 -13.75
CA GLU A 81 -11.10 -2.30 -15.09
C GLU A 81 -11.92 -3.05 -16.16
N GLN A 82 -12.11 -4.37 -16.01
CA GLN A 82 -12.91 -5.17 -16.95
C GLN A 82 -14.42 -4.93 -16.88
N SER A 83 -14.89 -4.10 -15.93
CA SER A 83 -16.27 -3.66 -15.82
C SER A 83 -16.52 -2.33 -16.53
N ARG A 84 -15.51 -1.75 -17.20
CA ARG A 84 -15.70 -0.53 -17.98
C ARG A 84 -16.73 -0.72 -19.11
N PRO A 85 -17.44 0.36 -19.52
CA PRO A 85 -18.48 0.24 -20.53
C PRO A 85 -17.90 -0.08 -21.93
N ASP A 86 -16.67 0.36 -22.18
CA ASP A 86 -15.86 0.15 -23.40
C ASP A 86 -15.05 -1.16 -23.39
N ARG A 87 -15.11 -1.97 -22.32
CA ARG A 87 -14.23 -3.14 -22.15
C ARG A 87 -14.30 -4.15 -23.30
N ASP A 88 -15.43 -4.29 -24.00
CA ASP A 88 -15.59 -5.26 -25.10
C ASP A 88 -14.72 -4.92 -26.34
N ASP A 89 -14.22 -3.68 -26.43
CA ASP A 89 -13.25 -3.25 -27.45
C ASP A 89 -11.83 -3.76 -27.13
N HIS A 90 -11.59 -4.17 -25.89
CA HIS A 90 -10.26 -4.51 -25.35
C HIS A 90 -10.14 -5.97 -24.91
N VAL A 91 -11.22 -6.57 -24.39
CA VAL A 91 -11.26 -7.95 -23.92
C VAL A 91 -12.53 -8.67 -24.37
N THR A 92 -12.46 -9.99 -24.40
CA THR A 92 -13.60 -10.88 -24.61
C THR A 92 -13.81 -11.69 -23.34
N ILE A 93 -15.04 -11.65 -22.80
CA ILE A 93 -15.44 -12.50 -21.68
C ILE A 93 -15.93 -13.84 -22.22
N ILE A 94 -15.31 -14.92 -21.73
CA ILE A 94 -15.66 -16.30 -22.09
C ILE A 94 -16.67 -16.81 -21.06
N TRP A 95 -17.93 -16.40 -21.21
CA TRP A 95 -19.02 -16.67 -20.27
C TRP A 95 -19.23 -18.15 -19.92
N ASN A 96 -18.94 -19.05 -20.85
CA ASN A 96 -19.08 -20.49 -20.64
C ASN A 96 -18.05 -21.06 -19.65
N ASN A 97 -16.93 -20.37 -19.46
CA ASN A 97 -15.88 -20.79 -18.53
C ASN A 97 -16.08 -20.20 -17.13
N ILE A 98 -17.04 -19.27 -16.94
CA ILE A 98 -17.31 -18.63 -15.65
C ILE A 98 -18.34 -19.44 -14.87
N GLN A 99 -18.06 -19.69 -13.59
CA GLN A 99 -19.02 -20.28 -12.66
C GLN A 99 -20.36 -19.51 -12.70
N SER A 100 -21.47 -20.22 -12.87
CA SER A 100 -22.77 -19.59 -13.15
C SER A 100 -23.19 -18.56 -12.10
N ASN A 101 -22.93 -18.85 -10.82
CA ASN A 101 -23.20 -17.97 -9.68
C ASN A 101 -22.20 -16.80 -9.55
N MET A 102 -21.14 -16.75 -10.36
CA MET A 102 -20.10 -15.70 -10.31
C MET A 102 -20.11 -14.78 -11.54
N ARG A 103 -21.02 -15.01 -12.50
CA ARG A 103 -21.10 -14.23 -13.76
C ARG A 103 -21.29 -12.73 -13.54
N PHE A 104 -22.02 -12.34 -12.50
CA PHE A 104 -22.28 -10.93 -12.17
C PHE A 104 -20.99 -10.12 -11.93
N ASN A 105 -19.86 -10.76 -11.56
CA ASN A 105 -18.57 -10.09 -11.38
C ASN A 105 -17.96 -9.57 -12.70
N PHE A 106 -18.52 -9.95 -13.85
CA PHE A 106 -18.08 -9.56 -15.19
C PHE A 106 -19.06 -8.58 -15.86
N ASP A 107 -20.08 -8.15 -15.14
CA ASP A 107 -21.03 -7.16 -15.62
C ASP A 107 -20.31 -5.82 -15.82
N LYS A 108 -20.72 -5.13 -16.89
CA LYS A 108 -20.25 -3.77 -17.17
C LYS A 108 -21.09 -2.78 -16.35
N PHE A 109 -20.47 -1.69 -15.95
CA PHE A 109 -21.22 -0.54 -15.45
C PHE A 109 -21.68 0.35 -16.61
N ASP A 110 -22.76 1.09 -16.37
CA ASP A 110 -23.24 2.11 -17.29
C ASP A 110 -22.32 3.32 -17.33
N ARG A 111 -22.32 4.04 -18.47
CA ARG A 111 -21.52 5.26 -18.68
C ARG A 111 -21.86 6.41 -17.72
N ASN A 112 -23.03 6.37 -17.09
CA ASN A 112 -23.44 7.34 -16.08
C ASN A 112 -22.98 6.97 -14.66
N LYS A 113 -22.51 5.72 -14.46
CA LYS A 113 -22.10 5.20 -13.15
C LYS A 113 -20.59 5.30 -12.94
N ILE A 114 -19.81 5.10 -14.00
CA ILE A 114 -18.35 5.14 -13.97
C ILE A 114 -17.82 6.08 -15.06
N ASN A 115 -16.68 6.70 -14.80
CA ASN A 115 -16.05 7.65 -15.72
C ASN A 115 -14.54 7.38 -15.78
N SER A 116 -14.05 7.02 -16.97
CA SER A 116 -12.62 6.74 -17.20
C SER A 116 -11.74 8.00 -17.19
N LEU A 117 -12.34 9.19 -17.10
CA LEU A 117 -11.67 10.51 -17.15
C LEU A 117 -10.82 10.74 -18.40
N GLY A 118 -11.17 10.06 -19.51
CA GLY A 118 -10.44 10.13 -20.77
C GLY A 118 -9.20 9.23 -20.85
N PHE A 119 -8.89 8.46 -19.79
CA PHE A 119 -7.78 7.50 -19.83
C PHE A 119 -8.14 6.26 -20.65
N PRO A 120 -7.18 5.70 -21.41
CA PRO A 120 -7.38 4.48 -22.19
C PRO A 120 -7.63 3.29 -21.26
N TYR A 121 -8.07 2.16 -21.84
CA TYR A 121 -8.22 0.91 -21.11
C TYR A 121 -6.86 0.38 -20.66
N ASP A 122 -6.73 0.08 -19.36
CA ASP A 122 -5.46 -0.27 -18.76
C ASP A 122 -5.34 -1.77 -18.44
N TYR A 123 -4.70 -2.52 -19.33
CA TYR A 123 -4.43 -3.94 -19.12
C TYR A 123 -3.53 -4.20 -17.90
N GLU A 124 -2.71 -3.24 -17.47
CA GLU A 124 -1.79 -3.39 -16.34
C GLU A 124 -2.39 -2.88 -15.03
N SER A 125 -3.62 -2.37 -15.05
CA SER A 125 -4.27 -1.82 -13.87
C SER A 125 -4.30 -2.86 -12.76
N MET A 126 -3.94 -2.44 -11.55
CA MET A 126 -4.12 -3.29 -10.38
C MET A 126 -5.59 -3.66 -10.14
N MET A 127 -6.53 -2.90 -10.72
CA MET A 127 -7.96 -3.14 -10.67
C MET A 127 -8.45 -4.11 -11.75
N HIS A 128 -7.59 -4.57 -12.66
CA HIS A 128 -7.97 -5.56 -13.66
C HIS A 128 -7.93 -6.98 -13.08
N TYR A 129 -8.90 -7.82 -13.44
CA TYR A 129 -8.88 -9.25 -13.15
C TYR A 129 -7.78 -10.00 -13.90
N GLU A 130 -7.32 -11.10 -13.32
CA GLU A 130 -6.48 -12.08 -14.02
C GLU A 130 -7.28 -12.85 -15.08
N SER A 131 -6.56 -13.53 -15.99
CA SER A 131 -7.15 -14.17 -17.17
C SER A 131 -8.11 -15.31 -16.86
N ASN A 132 -7.99 -15.97 -15.71
CA ASN A 132 -8.76 -17.14 -15.29
C ASN A 132 -9.65 -16.87 -14.08
N ALA A 133 -9.89 -15.60 -13.74
CA ALA A 133 -10.73 -15.19 -12.62
C ALA A 133 -12.08 -15.92 -12.67
N PHE A 134 -12.49 -16.55 -11.56
CA PHE A 134 -13.73 -17.32 -11.43
C PHE A 134 -13.92 -18.48 -12.44
N GLY A 135 -12.85 -18.90 -13.12
CA GLY A 135 -12.87 -19.90 -14.17
C GLY A 135 -12.48 -21.32 -13.75
N GLY A 136 -12.14 -21.53 -12.48
CA GLY A 136 -11.65 -22.84 -12.01
C GLY A 136 -10.38 -23.31 -12.74
N GLY A 137 -9.52 -22.36 -13.16
CA GLY A 137 -8.32 -22.62 -13.96
C GLY A 137 -8.49 -22.41 -15.46
N GLN A 138 -9.71 -22.28 -15.97
CA GLN A 138 -9.97 -21.93 -17.37
C GLN A 138 -9.88 -20.42 -17.60
N VAL A 139 -9.44 -20.01 -18.79
CA VAL A 139 -9.43 -18.60 -19.19
C VAL A 139 -10.87 -18.08 -19.29
N THR A 140 -11.16 -17.00 -18.58
CA THR A 140 -12.45 -16.29 -18.59
C THR A 140 -12.35 -14.91 -19.24
N ILE A 141 -11.16 -14.31 -19.25
CA ILE A 141 -10.88 -13.03 -19.91
C ILE A 141 -9.76 -13.22 -20.94
N ARG A 142 -10.10 -12.99 -22.21
CA ARG A 142 -9.13 -13.00 -23.32
C ARG A 142 -8.94 -11.60 -23.87
N THR A 143 -7.72 -11.09 -23.90
CA THR A 143 -7.43 -9.78 -24.50
C THR A 143 -7.62 -9.84 -26.03
N LYS A 144 -8.12 -8.75 -26.62
CA LYS A 144 -8.25 -8.63 -28.08
C LYS A 144 -6.88 -8.54 -28.75
N ASP A 145 -5.94 -7.84 -28.11
CA ASP A 145 -4.52 -7.87 -28.43
C ASP A 145 -3.83 -9.01 -27.65
N PRO A 146 -3.38 -10.09 -28.33
CA PRO A 146 -2.73 -11.21 -27.65
C PRO A 146 -1.44 -10.85 -26.93
N SER A 147 -0.73 -9.80 -27.36
CA SER A 147 0.51 -9.35 -26.71
C SER A 147 0.26 -8.83 -25.28
N LYS A 148 -0.98 -8.38 -25.01
CA LYS A 148 -1.41 -7.85 -23.71
C LYS A 148 -1.91 -8.93 -22.74
N GLN A 149 -2.06 -10.17 -23.18
CA GLN A 149 -2.69 -11.23 -22.39
C GLN A 149 -1.98 -11.53 -21.07
N LYS A 150 -0.67 -11.32 -21.00
CA LYS A 150 0.15 -11.54 -19.79
C LYS A 150 0.19 -10.32 -18.85
N LEU A 151 -0.37 -9.19 -19.27
CA LEU A 151 -0.34 -7.94 -18.48
C LEU A 151 -1.50 -7.87 -17.47
N ILE A 152 -2.64 -8.48 -17.81
CA ILE A 152 -3.84 -8.46 -16.96
C ILE A 152 -3.66 -9.25 -15.67
N GLY A 153 -4.29 -8.78 -14.60
CA GLY A 153 -4.20 -9.40 -13.27
C GLY A 153 -2.98 -8.96 -12.45
N ASN A 154 -2.38 -7.81 -12.78
CA ASN A 154 -1.30 -7.23 -12.01
C ASN A 154 -1.68 -7.08 -10.52
N ARG A 155 -0.83 -7.59 -9.62
CA ARG A 155 -0.93 -7.42 -8.16
C ARG A 155 0.39 -6.98 -7.54
N GLN A 156 1.27 -6.37 -8.34
CA GLN A 156 2.55 -5.81 -7.90
C GLN A 156 2.39 -4.38 -7.35
N GLY A 157 1.43 -3.61 -7.89
CA GLY A 157 1.14 -2.23 -7.51
C GLY A 157 0.46 -1.47 -8.64
N PHE A 158 0.37 -0.14 -8.53
CA PHE A 158 -0.22 0.71 -9.55
C PHE A 158 0.49 0.59 -10.90
N SER A 159 -0.29 0.56 -11.98
CA SER A 159 0.21 0.95 -13.30
C SER A 159 0.47 2.47 -13.35
N GLU A 160 1.04 2.96 -14.45
CA GLU A 160 1.13 4.41 -14.66
C GLU A 160 -0.25 5.06 -14.86
N ILE A 161 -1.19 4.37 -15.51
CA ILE A 161 -2.54 4.90 -15.75
C ILE A 161 -3.35 4.94 -14.45
N ASP A 162 -3.21 3.94 -13.56
CA ASP A 162 -3.82 3.96 -12.22
C ASP A 162 -3.43 5.25 -11.47
N LYS A 163 -2.14 5.58 -11.43
CA LYS A 163 -1.63 6.80 -10.76
C LYS A 163 -2.23 8.05 -11.38
N GLN A 164 -2.22 8.15 -12.71
CA GLN A 164 -2.73 9.33 -13.41
C GLN A 164 -4.23 9.51 -13.19
N GLN A 165 -5.01 8.42 -13.27
CA GLN A 165 -6.45 8.44 -13.10
C GLN A 165 -6.85 8.77 -11.66
N ILE A 166 -6.18 8.20 -10.65
CA ILE A 166 -6.43 8.55 -9.24
C ILE A 166 -6.13 10.04 -9.00
N ASN A 167 -5.00 10.55 -9.49
CA ASN A 167 -4.65 11.95 -9.32
C ASN A 167 -5.62 12.90 -10.05
N ALA A 168 -6.12 12.51 -11.23
CA ALA A 168 -7.17 13.25 -11.93
C ALA A 168 -8.49 13.23 -11.16
N MET A 169 -8.91 12.06 -10.66
CA MET A 169 -10.15 11.88 -9.90
C MET A 169 -10.18 12.76 -8.64
N TYR A 170 -9.03 12.91 -7.97
CA TYR A 170 -8.89 13.72 -6.76
C TYR A 170 -8.33 15.13 -7.00
N ASN A 171 -8.26 15.58 -8.26
CA ASN A 171 -7.78 16.92 -8.63
C ASN A 171 -6.41 17.29 -8.04
N CYS A 172 -5.52 16.31 -7.88
CA CYS A 172 -4.20 16.52 -7.28
C CYS A 172 -3.36 17.58 -8.01
N ASN A 173 -3.65 17.83 -9.30
CA ASN A 173 -2.93 18.79 -10.14
C ASN A 173 -3.57 20.20 -10.19
N ARG A 174 -4.78 20.42 -9.66
CA ARG A 174 -5.46 21.74 -9.66
C ARG A 174 -5.19 22.58 -8.41
N GLY A 175 -4.39 22.06 -7.47
CA GLY A 175 -4.02 22.71 -6.22
C GLY A 175 -2.61 23.32 -6.20
N GLY A 176 -2.19 24.03 -7.26
CA GLY A 176 -0.93 24.76 -7.25
C GLY A 176 -1.04 26.08 -6.49
N SER A 177 -0.94 26.08 -5.14
CA SER A 177 -0.42 27.18 -4.29
C SER A 177 -0.68 26.94 -2.79
N THR A 178 0.12 26.11 -2.14
CA THR A 178 0.88 26.63 -0.99
C THR A 178 2.32 26.61 -1.45
N LEU A 179 2.86 27.77 -1.79
CA LEU A 179 4.31 27.92 -1.95
C LEU A 179 4.97 27.35 -0.69
N PRO A 180 5.89 26.37 -0.79
CA PRO A 180 6.98 26.33 0.18
C PRO A 180 7.73 27.68 0.06
N PRO A 181 8.26 28.24 1.16
CA PRO A 181 8.97 29.51 1.10
C PRO A 181 10.06 29.43 0.03
N SER A 182 10.04 30.41 -0.87
CA SER A 182 10.98 30.58 -1.96
C SER A 182 12.43 30.50 -1.47
N VAL A 183 13.24 29.64 -2.08
CA VAL A 183 14.70 29.79 -2.07
C VAL A 183 15.19 29.87 -3.52
N PRO A 184 16.13 30.79 -3.84
CA PRO A 184 16.55 31.11 -5.21
C PRO A 184 17.37 29.99 -5.88
N PRO A 185 17.59 30.06 -7.20
CA PRO A 185 18.25 29.00 -7.93
C PRO A 185 19.77 29.14 -7.81
N THR A 186 20.45 28.11 -7.29
CA THR A 186 21.76 27.71 -7.82
C THR A 186 22.12 26.29 -7.36
N VAL A 187 22.71 25.56 -8.29
CA VAL A 187 23.05 24.13 -8.26
C VAL A 187 24.08 23.80 -7.18
N SER A 188 23.80 22.82 -6.30
CA SER A 188 24.78 22.02 -5.53
C SER A 188 24.10 20.96 -4.62
N PRO A 189 24.82 19.93 -4.12
CA PRO A 189 24.38 18.53 -4.17
C PRO A 189 23.31 18.15 -3.13
N VAL A 190 22.57 17.10 -3.49
CA VAL A 190 21.56 16.38 -2.70
C VAL A 190 21.92 16.38 -1.21
N ALA A 191 21.07 17.01 -0.38
CA ALA A 191 21.24 17.06 1.06
C ALA A 191 21.31 15.63 1.63
N GLN A 192 22.52 15.21 2.00
CA GLN A 192 22.74 14.10 2.92
C GLN A 192 22.26 14.55 4.31
N CYS A 193 21.67 13.65 5.10
CA CYS A 193 21.36 14.00 6.49
C CYS A 193 22.65 14.34 7.24
N VAL A 194 22.57 15.36 8.10
CA VAL A 194 23.69 15.75 8.97
C VAL A 194 23.73 14.80 10.16
N GLU A 195 24.93 14.40 10.56
CA GLU A 195 25.15 13.55 11.73
C GLU A 195 24.47 14.14 12.98
N GLY A 196 23.63 13.34 13.64
CA GLY A 196 22.89 13.76 14.83
C GLY A 196 21.49 14.35 14.58
N GLN A 197 21.02 14.39 13.32
CA GLN A 197 19.66 14.80 12.98
C GLN A 197 18.91 13.75 12.14
N ASP A 198 17.65 13.51 12.50
CA ASP A 198 16.70 12.80 11.64
C ASP A 198 15.85 13.81 10.85
N LEU A 199 15.66 13.52 9.57
CA LEU A 199 14.84 14.29 8.63
C LEU A 199 13.42 13.70 8.49
N ASP A 200 13.15 12.54 9.09
CA ASP A 200 11.84 11.88 9.12
C ASP A 200 11.49 11.51 10.57
N ASN A 201 10.27 11.84 11.01
CA ASN A 201 9.82 11.56 12.37
C ASN A 201 9.59 10.06 12.63
N ARG A 202 9.60 9.23 11.59
CA ARG A 202 9.52 7.76 11.67
C ARG A 202 10.87 7.10 11.86
N CYS A 203 11.98 7.85 11.79
CA CYS A 203 13.34 7.31 11.86
C CYS A 203 13.59 6.46 13.10
N LEU A 204 13.10 6.85 14.27
CA LEU A 204 13.23 6.06 15.50
C LEU A 204 12.53 4.70 15.40
N GLY A 205 11.33 4.68 14.82
CA GLY A 205 10.55 3.45 14.62
C GLY A 205 11.19 2.51 13.60
N TRP A 206 11.67 3.04 12.48
CA TRP A 206 12.39 2.27 11.47
C TRP A 206 13.73 1.75 11.97
N ALA A 207 14.48 2.56 12.72
CA ALA A 207 15.75 2.14 13.29
C ALA A 207 15.59 1.05 14.36
N THR A 208 14.53 1.12 15.18
CA THR A 208 14.15 0.07 16.16
C THR A 208 13.62 -1.20 15.47
N SER A 209 13.29 -1.13 14.18
CA SER A 209 12.77 -2.25 13.40
C SER A 209 13.82 -2.84 12.44
N GLY A 210 15.11 -2.54 12.65
CA GLY A 210 16.23 -3.11 11.88
C GLY A 210 16.43 -2.52 10.48
N TYR A 211 15.77 -1.41 10.13
CA TYR A 211 15.89 -0.83 8.78
C TYR A 211 17.26 -0.19 8.51
N CYS A 212 18.04 0.11 9.56
CA CYS A 212 19.39 0.63 9.44
C CYS A 212 20.44 -0.42 9.05
N THR A 213 20.08 -1.70 9.13
CA THR A 213 20.92 -2.87 8.83
C THR A 213 20.26 -3.79 7.78
N ALA A 214 19.12 -3.37 7.22
CA ALA A 214 18.38 -4.13 6.22
C ALA A 214 19.22 -4.40 4.96
N THR A 215 19.08 -5.61 4.41
CA THR A 215 19.79 -6.07 3.20
C THR A 215 19.21 -5.50 1.90
N ASP A 216 18.08 -4.78 1.97
CA ASP A 216 17.48 -4.09 0.83
C ASP A 216 18.22 -2.76 0.54
N PRO A 217 18.89 -2.64 -0.62
CA PRO A 217 19.66 -1.45 -0.99
C PRO A 217 18.83 -0.16 -1.01
N ALA A 218 17.56 -0.22 -1.41
CA ALA A 218 16.71 0.97 -1.54
C ALA A 218 16.26 1.52 -0.16
N HIS A 219 15.99 0.62 0.78
CA HIS A 219 15.68 0.99 2.16
C HIS A 219 16.92 1.50 2.88
N LEU A 220 18.05 0.82 2.73
CA LEU A 220 19.32 1.24 3.33
C LEU A 220 19.74 2.64 2.85
N GLU A 221 19.55 2.93 1.56
CA GLU A 221 19.82 4.26 0.99
C GLU A 221 18.87 5.33 1.56
N THR A 222 17.59 5.00 1.75
CA THR A 222 16.61 5.91 2.36
C THR A 222 16.94 6.21 3.81
N MET A 223 17.31 5.19 4.58
CA MET A 223 17.72 5.33 5.98
C MET A 223 19.01 6.15 6.11
N LYS A 224 20.00 5.93 5.23
CA LYS A 224 21.24 6.73 5.16
C LYS A 224 21.01 8.18 4.75
N LYS A 225 19.94 8.47 4.01
CA LYS A 225 19.61 9.83 3.57
C LYS A 225 18.76 10.61 4.58
N LYS A 226 17.97 9.91 5.41
CA LYS A 226 16.95 10.55 6.26
C LYS A 226 17.13 10.33 7.75
N CYS A 227 17.79 9.25 8.17
CA CYS A 227 17.76 8.79 9.56
C CYS A 227 19.17 8.72 10.18
N CYS A 228 19.96 9.77 10.00
CA CYS A 228 21.36 9.82 10.44
C CYS A 228 21.52 9.71 11.96
N LYS A 229 20.58 10.26 12.74
CA LYS A 229 20.62 10.14 14.21
C LYS A 229 20.15 8.75 14.64
N SER A 230 18.94 8.37 14.25
CA SER A 230 18.34 7.10 14.67
C SER A 230 19.16 5.89 14.20
N CYS A 231 19.76 5.91 13.01
CA CYS A 231 20.61 4.81 12.56
C CYS A 231 21.99 4.75 13.21
N LYS A 232 22.56 5.88 13.66
CA LYS A 232 23.78 5.85 14.48
C LYS A 232 23.50 5.45 15.92
N GLU A 233 22.37 5.87 16.49
CA GLU A 233 21.95 5.50 17.84
C GLU A 233 21.49 4.03 17.91
N SER A 234 20.80 3.51 16.88
CA SER A 234 20.47 2.08 16.73
C SER A 234 21.66 1.22 16.27
N ALA A 235 22.76 1.80 15.77
CA ALA A 235 23.98 1.05 15.50
C ALA A 235 24.67 0.54 16.79
N ILE A 236 24.24 0.98 17.97
CA ILE A 236 24.67 0.41 19.24
C ILE A 236 23.69 -0.73 19.63
N CYS A 237 23.79 -1.85 18.91
CA CYS A 237 23.13 -3.11 19.25
C CYS A 237 23.86 -3.77 20.43
N ASN A 238 23.70 -3.20 21.62
CA ASN A 238 24.31 -3.72 22.86
C ASN A 238 23.28 -3.72 23.99
N ASP A 239 23.37 -4.73 24.84
CA ASP A 239 22.66 -4.75 26.11
C ASP A 239 23.35 -3.78 27.08
N LYS A 240 22.60 -2.83 27.61
CA LYS A 240 23.04 -1.86 28.61
C LYS A 240 23.03 -2.44 30.02
N ASN A 241 22.51 -3.66 30.20
CA ASN A 241 22.43 -4.35 31.47
C ASN A 241 22.89 -5.80 31.33
N THR A 242 23.68 -6.28 32.29
CA THR A 242 24.22 -7.65 32.29
C THR A 242 23.14 -8.73 32.45
N ARG A 243 21.94 -8.37 32.94
CA ARG A 243 20.79 -9.28 33.09
C ARG A 243 19.85 -9.32 31.89
N CYS A 244 20.14 -8.57 30.83
CA CYS A 244 19.28 -8.50 29.65
C CYS A 244 18.97 -9.88 29.04
N ASP A 245 19.95 -10.78 29.00
CA ASP A 245 19.77 -12.15 28.47
C ASP A 245 18.80 -12.98 29.34
N GLU A 246 18.91 -12.84 30.67
CA GLU A 246 18.03 -13.53 31.62
C GLU A 246 16.59 -13.02 31.50
N TRP A 247 16.41 -11.70 31.44
CA TRP A 247 15.09 -11.08 31.29
C TRP A 247 14.46 -11.40 29.94
N ALA A 248 15.24 -11.40 28.87
CA ALA A 248 14.76 -11.81 27.56
C ALA A 248 14.27 -13.26 27.55
N LYS A 249 15.03 -14.19 28.18
CA LYS A 249 14.61 -15.60 28.35
C LYS A 249 13.35 -15.76 29.19
N LYS A 250 13.10 -14.85 30.13
CA LYS A 250 11.85 -14.79 30.93
C LYS A 250 10.68 -14.14 30.19
N GLY A 251 10.88 -13.67 28.96
CA GLY A 251 9.81 -13.09 28.13
C GLY A 251 9.58 -11.59 28.34
N GLU A 252 10.47 -10.91 29.07
CA GLU A 252 10.33 -9.48 29.39
C GLU A 252 10.31 -8.60 28.14
N CYS A 253 10.90 -9.03 27.03
CA CYS A 253 10.83 -8.31 25.76
C CYS A 253 9.38 -8.09 25.27
N LYS A 254 8.45 -8.95 25.68
CA LYS A 254 7.01 -8.84 25.40
C LYS A 254 6.23 -8.25 26.57
N ALA A 255 6.62 -8.56 27.81
CA ALA A 255 5.93 -8.11 29.02
C ALA A 255 6.25 -6.64 29.38
N ASN A 256 7.47 -6.19 29.11
CA ASN A 256 7.95 -4.84 29.40
C ASN A 256 8.75 -4.24 28.22
N PRO A 257 8.10 -4.05 27.06
CA PRO A 257 8.78 -3.63 25.83
C PRO A 257 9.39 -2.23 25.93
N ASN A 258 8.76 -1.30 26.66
CA ASN A 258 9.27 0.07 26.77
C ASN A 258 10.65 0.14 27.43
N TRP A 259 10.89 -0.71 28.44
CA TRP A 259 12.18 -0.76 29.11
C TRP A 259 13.17 -1.66 28.37
N MET A 260 12.71 -2.84 27.95
CA MET A 260 13.56 -3.87 27.36
C MET A 260 14.09 -3.48 25.97
N LEU A 261 13.30 -2.81 25.13
CA LEU A 261 13.76 -2.43 23.79
C LEU A 261 14.81 -1.30 23.82
N GLY A 262 14.76 -0.42 24.83
CA GLY A 262 15.73 0.67 24.99
C GLY A 262 17.02 0.29 25.73
N ASN A 263 17.02 -0.81 26.48
CA ASN A 263 18.13 -1.23 27.36
C ASN A 263 18.69 -2.63 27.05
N CYS A 264 17.93 -3.49 26.40
CA CYS A 264 18.25 -4.89 26.14
C CYS A 264 18.01 -5.26 24.67
N SER A 265 18.36 -4.34 23.75
CA SER A 265 18.05 -4.45 22.32
C SER A 265 18.67 -5.68 21.66
N LYS A 266 19.88 -6.07 22.08
CA LYS A 266 20.56 -7.28 21.63
C LYS A 266 19.88 -8.55 22.15
N SER A 267 19.63 -8.63 23.46
CA SER A 267 18.97 -9.79 24.07
C SER A 267 17.53 -9.98 23.62
N CYS A 268 16.83 -8.90 23.25
CA CYS A 268 15.47 -8.95 22.73
C CYS A 268 15.36 -9.20 21.22
N LEU A 269 16.49 -9.35 20.52
CA LEU A 269 16.53 -9.58 19.07
C LEU A 269 15.76 -8.51 18.27
N VAL A 270 15.87 -7.26 18.74
CA VAL A 270 15.23 -6.09 18.10
C VAL A 270 16.27 -5.15 17.48
N CYS A 271 17.45 -5.71 17.22
CA CYS A 271 18.38 -5.21 16.22
C CYS A 271 17.85 -5.64 14.83
#